data_AF-A0A1F9VNL6-F1
#
_entry.id   AF-A0A1F9VNL6-F1
#
_cell.length_a   1.000
_cell.length_b   1.000
_cell.length_c   1.000
_cell.angle_alpha   90.00
_cell.angle_beta   90.00
_cell.angle_gamma   90.00
#
_symmetry.space_group_name_H-M   'P 1'
#
loop_
_entity.id
_entity.type
_entity.pdbx_description
1 polymer ?
#
loop_
_entity_poly.entity_id
_entity_poly.type
_entity_poly.pdbx_seq_one_letter_code
_entity_poly.pdbx_strand_id
1 'polypeptide(L)'
;MSEYTHVAVLAEETVNLLITEKKGTYVDATLGMGGHTARLLNALPPEASVLGIDWDPEMAGIATNNLKPFGDRVKIAQGNFANIDEIVTREGIRSLSGVLFDLGISSLHFDKPSRGFSLKHDGPLDMRINPDNPLTAYTIIN
;
A
#
# COMPACT_ATOMS: atom_id res chain seq x y z
N MET A 1 17.30 -19.33 3.35
CA MET A 1 16.76 -18.81 2.08
C MET A 1 16.87 -17.30 2.18
N SER A 2 17.58 -16.63 1.27
CA SER A 2 17.75 -15.18 1.38
C SER A 2 16.37 -14.53 1.27
N GLU A 3 15.91 -13.88 2.34
CA GLU A 3 14.76 -12.99 2.28
C GLU A 3 15.09 -11.92 1.25
N TYR A 4 14.47 -11.99 0.08
CA TYR A 4 14.44 -10.86 -0.83
C TYR A 4 13.57 -9.80 -0.15
N THR A 5 14.18 -8.95 0.67
CA THR A 5 13.51 -7.79 1.24
C THR A 5 13.18 -6.85 0.09
N HIS A 6 11.90 -6.76 -0.27
CA HIS A 6 11.44 -5.80 -1.27
C HIS A 6 11.83 -4.38 -0.82
N VAL A 7 12.72 -3.74 -1.57
CA VAL A 7 13.10 -2.35 -1.34
C VAL A 7 12.15 -1.46 -2.13
N ALA A 8 11.56 -0.48 -1.46
CA ALA A 8 10.67 0.49 -2.08
C ALA A 8 11.40 1.30 -3.17
N VAL A 9 10.73 1.56 -4.29
CA VAL A 9 11.31 2.22 -5.47
C VAL A 9 11.48 3.71 -5.17
N LEU A 10 12.66 4.30 -5.40
CA LEU A 10 12.92 5.74 -5.12
C LEU A 10 12.56 6.15 -3.69
N ALA A 11 12.87 5.29 -2.71
CA ALA A 11 12.46 5.45 -1.32
C ALA A 11 13.02 6.75 -0.68
N GLU A 12 14.24 7.14 -1.04
CA GLU A 12 14.88 8.34 -0.50
C GLU A 12 14.29 9.62 -1.09
N GLU A 13 14.14 9.64 -2.42
CA GLU A 13 13.53 10.73 -3.16
C GLU A 13 12.08 10.96 -2.71
N THR A 14 11.32 9.87 -2.51
CA THR A 14 9.96 9.93 -1.98
C THR A 14 9.91 10.66 -0.65
N VAL A 15 10.77 10.28 0.31
CA VAL A 15 10.83 10.95 1.62
C VAL A 15 11.22 12.42 1.50
N ASN A 16 12.25 12.72 0.70
CA ASN A 16 12.78 14.07 0.55
C ASN A 16 11.77 15.04 -0.09
N LEU A 17 10.93 14.54 -1.00
CA LEU A 17 9.92 15.34 -1.70
C LEU A 17 8.59 15.41 -0.92
N LEU A 18 8.22 14.33 -0.23
CA LEU A 18 6.91 14.22 0.41
C LEU A 18 6.85 14.93 1.76
N ILE A 19 7.94 14.91 2.55
CA ILE A 19 7.95 15.54 3.88
C ILE A 19 7.97 17.06 3.73
N THR A 20 6.80 17.67 3.87
CA THR A 20 6.62 19.13 3.89
C THR A 20 6.39 19.65 5.31
N GLU A 21 5.80 18.84 6.19
CA GLU A 21 5.50 19.17 7.59
C GLU A 21 5.94 18.03 8.52
N LYS A 22 6.89 18.30 9.41
CA LYS A 22 7.50 17.26 10.24
C LYS A 22 6.51 16.58 11.18
N LYS A 23 5.47 17.29 11.65
CA LYS A 23 4.45 16.73 12.54
C LYS A 23 3.13 16.43 11.82
N GLY A 24 3.23 16.26 10.50
CA GLY A 24 2.08 16.11 9.62
C GLY A 24 1.41 14.73 9.68
N THR A 25 0.20 14.67 9.11
CA THR A 25 -0.49 13.43 8.78
C THR A 25 -0.34 13.16 7.30
N TYR A 26 0.12 11.97 6.96
CA TYR A 26 0.38 11.56 5.58
C TYR A 26 -0.54 10.42 5.18
N VAL A 27 -0.78 10.27 3.87
CA VAL A 27 -1.44 9.09 3.31
C VAL A 27 -0.48 8.38 2.37
N ASP A 28 -0.36 7.07 2.52
CA ASP A 28 0.21 6.16 1.52
C ASP A 28 -0.97 5.45 0.84
N ALA A 29 -1.34 5.89 -0.36
CA ALA A 29 -2.56 5.45 -1.03
C ALA A 29 -2.41 4.10 -1.76
N THR A 30 -1.20 3.55 -1.75
CA THR A 30 -0.80 2.29 -2.42
C THR A 30 0.15 1.55 -1.49
N LEU A 31 -0.31 1.28 -0.26
CA LEU A 31 0.53 0.84 0.85
C LEU A 31 1.41 -0.36 0.52
N GLY A 32 0.89 -1.30 -0.28
CA GLY A 32 1.55 -2.56 -0.62
C GLY A 32 1.95 -3.32 0.64
N MET A 33 3.23 -3.70 0.72
CA MET A 33 3.80 -4.36 1.91
C MET A 33 4.30 -3.36 2.98
N GLY A 34 4.08 -2.06 2.81
CA GLY A 34 4.43 -1.02 3.78
C GLY A 34 5.85 -0.43 3.65
N GLY A 35 6.58 -0.72 2.57
CA GLY A 35 7.98 -0.31 2.41
C GLY A 35 8.17 1.22 2.43
N HIS A 36 7.37 1.95 1.65
CA HIS A 36 7.39 3.40 1.61
C HIS A 36 6.94 4.02 2.94
N THR A 37 5.82 3.56 3.49
CA THR A 37 5.33 3.98 4.81
C THR A 37 6.38 3.78 5.92
N ALA A 38 7.08 2.64 5.96
CA ALA A 38 8.14 2.40 6.94
C ALA A 38 9.30 3.38 6.78
N ARG A 39 9.73 3.66 5.54
CA ARG A 39 10.79 4.63 5.26
C ARG A 39 10.38 6.05 5.67
N LEU A 40 9.13 6.43 5.42
CA LEU A 40 8.56 7.71 5.81
C LEU A 40 8.49 7.86 7.34
N LEU A 41 7.96 6.88 8.06
CA LEU A 41 7.84 6.89 9.52
C LEU A 41 9.19 6.89 10.26
N ASN A 42 10.22 6.31 9.66
CA ASN A 42 11.59 6.38 10.17
C ASN A 42 12.23 7.77 10.01
N ALA A 43 11.85 8.52 8.98
CA ALA A 43 12.35 9.88 8.75
C ALA A 43 11.55 10.95 9.52
N LEU A 44 10.33 10.62 9.95
CA LEU A 44 9.44 11.53 10.67
C LEU A 44 9.54 11.36 12.20
N PRO A 45 9.35 12.45 12.98
CA PRO A 45 9.28 12.39 14.44
C PRO A 45 8.02 11.66 14.94
N PRO A 46 7.98 11.23 16.22
CA PRO A 46 6.89 10.43 16.79
C PRO A 46 5.49 11.01 16.68
N GLU A 47 5.35 12.33 16.57
CA GLU A 47 4.07 13.02 16.43
C GLU A 47 3.45 12.90 15.04
N ALA A 48 4.24 12.56 14.02
CA ALA A 48 3.72 12.34 12.69
C ALA A 48 3.04 10.98 12.58
N SER A 49 2.01 10.92 11.74
CA SER A 49 1.22 9.72 11.49
C SER A 49 1.02 9.45 10.00
N VAL A 50 0.80 8.18 9.66
CA VAL A 50 0.51 7.73 8.30
C VAL A 50 -0.77 6.91 8.31
N LEU A 51 -1.69 7.22 7.39
CA LEU A 51 -2.75 6.31 6.99
C LEU A 51 -2.32 5.58 5.71
N GLY A 52 -2.10 4.27 5.82
CA GLY A 52 -1.88 3.40 4.68
C GLY A 52 -3.22 2.89 4.13
N ILE A 53 -3.40 2.97 2.81
CA ILE A 53 -4.56 2.45 2.10
C ILE A 53 -4.07 1.42 1.09
N ASP A 54 -4.68 0.24 1.10
CA ASP A 54 -4.50 -0.74 0.02
C ASP A 54 -5.82 -1.38 -0.33
N TRP A 55 -6.02 -1.66 -1.61
CA TRP A 55 -7.22 -2.32 -2.08
C TRP A 55 -7.13 -3.84 -1.89
N ASP A 56 -5.91 -4.39 -1.92
CA ASP A 56 -5.67 -5.81 -1.72
C ASP A 56 -5.62 -6.16 -0.22
N PRO A 57 -6.54 -7.00 0.29
CA PRO A 57 -6.53 -7.43 1.69
C PRO A 57 -5.27 -8.22 2.07
N GLU A 58 -4.62 -8.91 1.12
CA GLU A 58 -3.36 -9.64 1.38
C GLU A 58 -2.20 -8.66 1.64
N MET A 59 -2.09 -7.60 0.83
CA MET A 59 -1.11 -6.53 1.04
C MET A 59 -1.33 -5.83 2.37
N ALA A 60 -2.58 -5.42 2.66
CA ALA A 60 -2.93 -4.78 3.93
C ALA A 60 -2.57 -5.66 5.15
N GLY A 61 -2.79 -6.97 5.08
CA GLY A 61 -2.40 -7.92 6.12
C GLY A 61 -0.89 -8.02 6.32
N ILE A 62 -0.10 -8.07 5.23
CA ILE A 62 1.36 -8.09 5.30
C ILE A 62 1.89 -6.77 5.87
N ALA A 63 1.40 -5.62 5.39
CA ALA A 63 1.78 -4.32 5.88
C ALA A 63 1.47 -4.15 7.37
N THR A 64 0.34 -4.66 7.86
CA THR A 64 -0.02 -4.65 9.28
C THR A 64 1.05 -5.32 10.15
N ASN A 65 1.59 -6.45 9.70
CA ASN A 65 2.67 -7.13 10.42
C ASN A 65 3.99 -6.36 10.32
N ASN A 66 4.35 -5.89 9.12
CA ASN A 66 5.61 -5.19 8.87
C ASN A 66 5.69 -3.84 9.61
N LEU A 67 4.55 -3.17 9.77
CA LEU A 67 4.46 -1.82 10.34
C LEU A 67 4.12 -1.83 11.84
N LYS A 68 3.93 -3.01 12.44
CA LYS A 68 3.70 -3.19 13.88
C LYS A 68 4.68 -2.40 14.78
N PRO A 69 5.99 -2.29 14.47
CA PRO A 69 6.93 -1.51 15.29
C PRO A 69 6.60 -0.01 15.41
N PHE A 70 5.80 0.55 14.49
CA PHE A 70 5.43 1.96 14.52
C PHE A 70 4.19 2.26 15.40
N GLY A 71 3.50 1.22 15.89
CA GLY A 71 2.36 1.35 16.80
C GLY A 71 1.27 2.28 16.27
N ASP A 72 0.76 3.16 17.13
CA ASP A 72 -0.35 4.06 16.82
C ASP A 72 -0.02 5.15 15.78
N ARG A 73 1.25 5.28 15.36
CA ARG A 73 1.65 6.21 14.31
C ARG A 73 1.19 5.77 12.92
N VAL A 74 0.72 4.53 12.77
CA VAL A 74 0.23 4.01 11.50
C VAL A 74 -1.16 3.40 11.65
N LYS A 75 -2.06 3.79 10.77
CA LYS A 75 -3.35 3.14 10.57
C LYS A 75 -3.39 2.53 9.18
N ILE A 76 -4.04 1.39 9.03
CA ILE A 76 -4.19 0.71 7.74
C ILE A 76 -5.68 0.56 7.47
N ALA A 77 -6.12 1.08 6.33
CA ALA A 77 -7.48 0.95 5.83
C ALA A 77 -7.47 0.12 4.55
N GLN A 78 -8.22 -0.98 4.53
CA GLN A 78 -8.51 -1.65 3.27
C GLN A 78 -9.50 -0.79 2.47
N GLY A 79 -9.16 -0.46 1.23
CA GLY A 79 -10.00 0.35 0.36
C GLY A 79 -9.32 0.70 -0.95
N ASN A 80 -10.11 1.11 -1.93
CA ASN A 80 -9.57 1.65 -3.18
C ASN A 80 -9.22 3.13 -2.97
N PHE A 81 -8.02 3.55 -3.38
CA PHE A 81 -7.60 4.95 -3.28
C PHE A 81 -8.49 5.91 -4.07
N ALA A 82 -9.30 5.42 -5.02
CA ALA A 82 -10.32 6.21 -5.69
C ALA A 82 -11.34 6.83 -4.72
N ASN A 83 -11.51 6.23 -3.53
CA ASN A 83 -12.39 6.70 -2.46
C ASN A 83 -11.60 7.29 -1.28
N ILE A 84 -10.41 7.85 -1.54
CA ILE A 84 -9.51 8.35 -0.49
C ILE A 84 -10.18 9.39 0.41
N ASP A 85 -11.05 10.24 -0.13
CA ASP A 85 -11.82 11.27 0.56
C ASP A 85 -12.79 10.69 1.61
N GLU A 86 -13.53 9.63 1.24
CA GLU A 86 -14.40 8.90 2.15
C GLU A 86 -13.58 8.19 3.24
N ILE A 87 -12.48 7.55 2.85
CA ILE A 87 -11.62 6.79 3.76
C ILE A 87 -10.98 7.73 4.81
N VAL A 88 -10.37 8.84 4.40
CA VAL A 88 -9.75 9.78 5.36
C VAL A 88 -10.77 10.39 6.31
N THR A 89 -11.98 10.67 5.81
CA THR A 89 -13.09 11.18 6.62
C THR A 89 -13.53 10.15 7.67
N ARG A 90 -13.70 8.88 7.26
CA ARG A 90 -14.04 7.77 8.15
C ARG A 90 -13.00 7.55 9.24
N GLU A 91 -11.71 7.70 8.91
CA GLU A 91 -10.61 7.57 9.87
C GLU A 91 -10.41 8.81 10.77
N GLY A 92 -11.25 9.83 10.63
CA GLY A 92 -11.26 11.05 11.43
C GLY A 92 -10.16 12.05 11.07
N ILE A 93 -9.56 11.93 9.89
CA ILE A 93 -8.47 12.80 9.43
C ILE A 93 -9.07 14.00 8.71
N ARG A 94 -8.76 15.21 9.21
CA ARG A 94 -9.31 16.47 8.68
C ARG A 94 -8.37 17.23 7.76
N SER A 95 -7.08 16.94 7.82
CA SER A 95 -6.04 17.63 7.06
C SER A 95 -4.88 16.69 6.78
N LEU A 96 -4.30 16.82 5.59
CA LEU A 96 -3.16 16.02 5.14
C LEU A 96 -1.98 16.94 4.82
N SER A 97 -0.79 16.51 5.19
CA SER A 97 0.47 17.18 4.87
C SER A 97 1.11 16.64 3.58
N GLY A 98 0.76 15.42 3.19
CA GLY A 98 1.21 14.80 1.95
C GLY A 98 0.48 13.51 1.64
N VAL A 99 0.44 13.17 0.35
CA VAL A 99 -0.14 11.92 -0.15
C VAL A 99 0.84 11.29 -1.13
N LEU A 100 1.12 10.00 -0.95
CA LEU A 100 1.94 9.18 -1.83
C LEU A 100 1.07 8.25 -2.68
N PHE A 101 1.41 8.15 -3.96
CA PHE A 101 0.90 7.14 -4.89
C PHE A 101 2.09 6.48 -5.59
N ASP A 102 2.36 5.21 -5.26
CA ASP A 102 3.26 4.32 -5.99
C ASP A 102 2.41 3.42 -6.89
N LEU A 103 2.13 3.92 -8.09
CA LEU A 103 1.21 3.26 -9.02
C LEU A 103 1.88 2.06 -9.68
N GLY A 104 1.26 0.90 -9.54
CA GLY A 104 1.74 -0.31 -10.14
C GLY A 104 1.15 -1.54 -9.49
N ILE A 105 1.87 -2.64 -9.61
CA ILE A 105 1.49 -3.94 -9.08
C ILE A 105 2.68 -4.47 -8.28
N SER A 106 2.45 -4.85 -7.02
CA SER A 106 3.48 -5.46 -6.16
C SER A 106 4.05 -6.74 -6.78
N SER A 107 5.35 -7.01 -6.56
CA SER A 107 6.00 -8.24 -7.02
C SER A 107 5.28 -9.52 -6.56
N LEU A 108 4.67 -9.49 -5.37
CA LEU A 108 3.92 -10.62 -4.83
C LEU A 108 2.77 -11.05 -5.77
N HIS A 109 2.15 -10.12 -6.49
CA HIS A 109 1.13 -10.45 -7.48
C HIS A 109 1.68 -11.25 -8.66
N PHE A 110 2.92 -10.98 -9.08
CA PHE A 110 3.59 -11.73 -10.14
C PHE A 110 4.17 -13.06 -9.64
N ASP A 111 4.64 -13.09 -8.39
CA ASP A 111 5.29 -14.25 -7.78
C ASP A 111 4.28 -15.32 -7.34
N LYS A 112 3.03 -14.94 -7.05
CA LYS A 112 1.96 -15.85 -6.63
C LYS A 112 1.07 -16.22 -7.82
N PRO A 113 1.22 -17.41 -8.44
CA PRO A 113 0.53 -17.74 -9.68
C PRO A 113 -1.00 -17.70 -9.55
N SER A 114 -1.54 -17.98 -8.36
CA SER A 114 -2.97 -17.93 -8.09
C SER A 114 -3.60 -16.54 -8.28
N ARG A 115 -2.79 -15.46 -8.36
CA ARG A 115 -3.27 -14.09 -8.61
C ARG A 115 -3.47 -13.79 -10.10
N GLY A 116 -2.90 -14.60 -10.99
CA GLY A 116 -3.15 -14.50 -12.43
C GLY A 116 -2.44 -13.35 -13.16
N PHE A 117 -1.48 -12.68 -12.53
CA PHE A 117 -0.69 -11.60 -13.17
C PHE A 117 0.57 -12.09 -13.88
N SER A 118 1.03 -13.29 -13.56
CA SER A 118 2.27 -13.84 -14.12
C SER A 118 2.06 -14.34 -15.55
N LEU A 119 3.00 -14.00 -16.44
CA LEU A 119 3.13 -14.65 -17.76
C LEU A 119 4.07 -15.87 -17.73
N LYS A 120 4.77 -16.10 -16.62
CA LYS A 120 5.79 -17.15 -16.49
C LYS A 120 5.27 -18.41 -15.80
N HIS A 121 4.24 -18.27 -14.97
CA HIS A 121 3.69 -19.34 -14.17
C HIS A 121 2.20 -19.49 -14.48
N ASP A 122 1.74 -20.72 -14.68
CA ASP A 122 0.33 -21.02 -14.91
C ASP A 122 -0.52 -20.64 -13.69
N GLY A 123 -1.68 -20.04 -13.96
CA GLY A 123 -2.63 -19.59 -12.95
C GLY A 123 -3.98 -19.23 -13.58
N PRO A 124 -5.02 -18.98 -12.77
CA PRO A 124 -6.30 -18.51 -13.29
C PRO A 124 -6.15 -17.13 -13.94
N LEU A 125 -6.95 -16.84 -14.96
CA LEU A 125 -7.08 -15.49 -15.51
C LEU A 125 -7.91 -14.61 -14.54
N ASP A 126 -7.31 -14.27 -13.41
CA ASP A 126 -7.94 -13.46 -12.36
C ASP A 126 -7.61 -11.98 -12.55
N MET A 127 -6.35 -11.58 -12.29
CA MET A 127 -5.83 -10.22 -12.41
C MET A 127 -6.55 -9.16 -11.56
N ARG A 128 -7.35 -9.55 -10.57
CA ARG A 128 -7.92 -8.60 -9.61
C ARG A 128 -6.90 -8.25 -8.53
N ILE A 129 -6.73 -6.96 -8.29
CA ILE A 129 -5.98 -6.45 -7.13
C ILE A 129 -6.71 -6.83 -5.85
N ASN A 130 -8.03 -6.56 -5.78
CA ASN A 130 -8.88 -7.06 -4.71
C ASN A 130 -9.67 -8.29 -5.18
N PRO A 131 -9.42 -9.50 -4.62
CA PRO A 131 -10.14 -10.72 -4.97
C PRO A 131 -11.67 -10.69 -4.72
N ASP A 132 -12.16 -9.74 -3.92
CA ASP A 132 -13.60 -9.57 -3.67
C ASP A 132 -14.34 -8.85 -4.82
N ASN A 133 -13.63 -8.25 -5.78
CA ASN A 133 -14.25 -7.65 -6.96
C ASN A 133 -14.86 -8.75 -7.85
N PRO A 134 -16.13 -8.67 -8.29
CA PRO A 134 -16.76 -9.77 -9.04
C PRO A 134 -16.16 -10.01 -10.44
N LEU A 135 -15.49 -9.02 -11.04
CA LEU A 135 -15.05 -9.09 -12.44
C LEU A 135 -13.60 -9.59 -12.57
N THR A 136 -13.44 -10.81 -13.08
CA THR A 136 -12.12 -11.41 -13.40
C THR A 136 -11.71 -11.15 -14.85
N ALA A 137 -10.41 -11.23 -15.15
CA ALA A 137 -9.91 -11.17 -16.52
C ALA A 137 -10.51 -12.27 -17.43
N TYR A 138 -10.73 -13.47 -16.89
CA TYR A 138 -11.42 -14.56 -17.59
C TYR A 138 -12.81 -14.14 -18.10
N THR A 139 -13.58 -13.45 -17.26
CA THR A 139 -14.95 -12.97 -17.58
C THR A 139 -14.94 -11.79 -18.54
N ILE A 140 -13.83 -11.04 -18.64
CA ILE A 140 -13.72 -9.93 -19.58
C ILE A 140 -13.52 -10.45 -21.01
N ILE A 141 -12.79 -11.56 -21.18
CA ILE A 141 -12.43 -12.09 -22.51
C ILE A 141 -13.35 -13.20 -23.01
N ASN A 142 -14.31 -13.67 -22.20
CA ASN A 142 -15.30 -14.70 -22.55
C ASN A 142 -16.71 -14.21 -22.21
#